data_AF-A0A5A5R6P8-F1
#
_entry.id   AF-A0A5A5R6P8-F1
#
_cell.length_a   1.000
_cell.length_b   1.000
_cell.length_c   1.000
_cell.angle_alpha   90.00
_cell.angle_beta   90.00
_cell.angle_gamma   90.00
#
_symmetry.space_group_name_H-M   'P 1'
#
loop_
_entity.id
_entity.type
_entity.pdbx_description
1 polymer ?
#
loop_
_entity_poly.entity_id
_entity_poly.type
_entity_poly.pdbx_seq_one_letter_code
_entity_poly.pdbx_strand_id
1 'polypeptide(L)'
;MRKVLGDQDFNLLESLIEEELKNPPKVAVIGKAGVGKSTTINALFNLDEKVSHTTHGTTEASKKIVELPKGVKLAIIDMPGMGEDLELDQEYAKIYEKILPEADVVLYVIQANLKALREDIVILRDIVQNVMGNLKGRLVIGLNQVDKIGPSTWNTKFNYPSPEQEDNIN
;
A
#
# COMPACT_ATOMS: atom_id res chain seq x y z
N MET A 1 19.65 27.06 -17.59
CA MET A 1 18.31 27.41 -17.03
C MET A 1 18.18 28.90 -16.72
N ARG A 2 19.12 29.54 -16.00
CA ARG A 2 19.11 30.99 -15.69
C ARG A 2 19.10 32.00 -16.87
N LYS A 3 19.21 31.54 -18.12
CA LYS A 3 19.28 32.42 -19.32
C LYS A 3 17.94 32.59 -20.05
N VAL A 4 16.86 31.97 -19.57
CA VAL A 4 15.56 31.90 -20.26
C VAL A 4 14.40 32.48 -19.44
N LEU A 5 14.51 32.48 -18.11
CA LEU A 5 13.49 33.01 -17.18
C LEU A 5 14.04 34.24 -16.45
N GLY A 6 13.21 35.26 -16.26
CA GLY A 6 13.55 36.40 -15.39
C GLY A 6 13.62 35.97 -13.92
N ASP A 7 14.31 36.74 -13.08
CA ASP A 7 14.52 36.40 -11.67
C ASP A 7 13.21 36.19 -10.90
N GLN A 8 12.15 36.93 -11.25
CA GLN A 8 10.81 36.75 -10.66
C GLN A 8 10.18 35.41 -11.04
N ASP A 9 10.23 35.03 -12.32
CA ASP A 9 9.67 33.76 -12.79
C ASP A 9 10.45 32.58 -12.23
N PHE A 10 11.76 32.72 -12.07
CA PHE A 10 12.62 31.69 -11.48
C PHE A 10 12.27 31.45 -10.00
N ASN A 11 12.13 32.53 -9.21
CA ASN A 11 11.75 32.41 -7.81
C ASN A 11 10.33 31.86 -7.63
N LEU A 12 9.39 32.25 -8.52
CA LEU A 12 8.05 31.67 -8.53
C LEU A 12 8.12 30.17 -8.82
N LEU A 13 8.88 29.76 -9.84
CA LEU A 13 9.05 28.35 -10.19
C LEU A 13 9.67 27.55 -9.04
N GLU A 14 10.71 28.07 -8.37
CA GLU A 14 11.28 27.42 -7.19
C GLU A 14 10.24 27.25 -6.07
N SER A 15 9.46 28.29 -5.76
CA SER A 15 8.43 28.21 -4.73
C SER A 15 7.33 27.18 -5.02
N LEU A 16 6.91 27.08 -6.30
CA LEU A 16 5.91 26.11 -6.74
C LEU A 16 6.46 24.69 -6.67
N ILE A 17 7.73 24.47 -7.05
CA ILE A 17 8.39 23.17 -6.92
C ILE A 17 8.50 22.80 -5.44
N GLU A 18 8.89 23.71 -4.56
CA GLU A 18 8.96 23.46 -3.12
C GLU A 18 7.61 23.14 -2.50
N GLU A 19 6.53 23.80 -2.95
CA GLU A 19 5.17 23.53 -2.50
C GLU A 19 4.72 22.13 -2.95
N GLU A 20 4.95 21.78 -4.22
CA GLU A 20 4.60 20.47 -4.76
C GLU A 20 5.36 19.34 -4.06
N LEU A 21 6.65 19.55 -3.77
CA LEU A 21 7.48 18.59 -3.01
C LEU A 21 7.01 18.40 -1.55
N LYS A 22 6.21 19.30 -0.99
CA LYS A 22 5.59 19.14 0.34
C LYS A 22 4.36 18.22 0.31
N ASN A 23 3.78 17.96 -0.86
CA ASN A 23 2.61 17.11 -1.03
C ASN A 23 2.93 15.91 -1.93
N PRO A 24 3.73 14.94 -1.44
CA PRO A 24 4.11 13.78 -2.24
C PRO A 24 2.91 12.90 -2.59
N PRO A 25 2.96 12.13 -3.69
CA PRO A 25 1.91 11.19 -4.07
C PRO A 25 1.57 10.22 -2.93
N LYS A 26 0.29 9.99 -2.71
CA LYS A 26 -0.26 9.22 -1.59
C LYS A 26 -0.66 7.82 -2.05
N VAL A 27 -0.09 6.81 -1.43
CA VAL A 27 -0.41 5.40 -1.66
C VAL A 27 -1.08 4.84 -0.40
N ALA A 28 -2.36 4.51 -0.51
CA ALA A 28 -3.07 3.79 0.55
C ALA A 28 -2.83 2.28 0.40
N VAL A 29 -2.31 1.64 1.44
CA VAL A 29 -2.10 0.19 1.48
C VAL A 29 -3.23 -0.44 2.25
N ILE A 30 -4.02 -1.25 1.57
CA ILE A 30 -5.27 -1.83 2.10
C ILE A 30 -5.34 -3.33 1.85
N GLY A 31 -6.33 -3.98 2.45
CA GLY A 31 -6.54 -5.42 2.35
C GLY A 31 -6.90 -6.03 3.69
N LYS A 32 -7.21 -7.33 3.68
CA LYS A 32 -7.70 -8.02 4.87
C LYS A 32 -6.73 -7.98 6.06
N ALA A 33 -7.24 -8.22 7.27
CA ALA A 33 -6.40 -8.47 8.44
C ALA A 33 -5.45 -9.67 8.18
N GLY A 34 -4.22 -9.60 8.70
CA GLY A 34 -3.24 -10.70 8.60
C GLY A 34 -2.56 -10.92 7.25
N VAL A 35 -2.94 -10.23 6.16
CA VAL A 35 -2.33 -10.41 4.83
C VAL A 35 -0.89 -9.89 4.72
N GLY A 36 -0.41 -9.16 5.74
CA GLY A 36 0.97 -8.67 5.82
C GLY A 36 1.20 -7.27 5.23
N LYS A 37 0.22 -6.37 5.30
CA LYS A 37 0.32 -4.97 4.83
C LYS A 37 1.51 -4.23 5.45
N SER A 38 1.55 -4.11 6.76
CA SER A 38 2.61 -3.40 7.48
C SER A 38 3.99 -4.05 7.27
N THR A 39 4.06 -5.39 7.20
CA THR A 39 5.29 -6.10 6.85
C THR A 39 5.76 -5.76 5.44
N THR A 40 4.84 -5.70 4.47
CA THR A 40 5.13 -5.32 3.08
C THR A 40 5.66 -3.89 3.01
N ILE A 41 5.04 -2.96 3.73
CA ILE A 41 5.48 -1.55 3.80
C ILE A 41 6.89 -1.46 4.38
N ASN A 42 7.14 -2.11 5.51
CA ASN A 42 8.44 -2.08 6.16
C ASN A 42 9.54 -2.71 5.28
N ALA A 43 9.23 -3.81 4.59
CA ALA A 43 10.15 -4.47 3.68
C ALA A 43 10.45 -3.65 2.42
N LEU A 44 9.43 -3.02 1.81
CA LEU A 44 9.59 -2.22 0.58
C LEU A 44 10.39 -0.94 0.82
N PHE A 45 10.22 -0.30 1.99
CA PHE A 45 10.81 1.01 2.27
C PHE A 45 11.91 0.98 3.34
N ASN A 46 12.35 -0.23 3.73
CA ASN A 46 13.38 -0.47 4.74
C ASN A 46 13.16 0.35 6.02
N LEU A 47 11.91 0.35 6.51
CA LEU A 47 11.55 1.03 7.74
C LEU A 47 11.92 0.08 8.89
N ASP A 48 12.93 0.42 9.69
CA ASP A 48 13.41 -0.34 10.87
C ASP A 48 12.39 -0.39 12.03
N GLU A 49 11.10 -0.28 11.73
CA GLU A 49 10.05 -0.37 12.72
C GLU A 49 9.74 -1.84 13.02
N LYS A 50 9.73 -2.18 14.31
CA LYS A 50 9.20 -3.47 14.76
C LYS A 50 7.77 -3.60 14.25
N VAL A 51 7.54 -4.55 13.36
CA VAL A 51 6.19 -5.06 13.11
C VAL A 51 5.71 -5.57 14.46
N SER A 52 4.72 -4.90 15.06
CA SER A 52 4.13 -5.34 16.32
C SER A 52 3.51 -6.72 16.08
N HIS A 53 4.27 -7.77 16.40
CA HIS A 53 3.79 -9.15 16.45
C HIS A 53 3.02 -9.36 17.75
N THR A 54 1.94 -8.61 17.98
CA THR A 54 1.05 -8.88 19.12
C THR A 54 -0.27 -8.16 18.91
N THR A 55 -1.36 -8.93 18.83
CA THR A 55 -2.74 -8.56 19.20
C THR A 55 -3.33 -7.29 18.55
N HIS A 56 -4.29 -7.46 17.64
CA HIS A 56 -5.22 -6.40 17.21
C HIS A 56 -4.51 -5.10 16.76
N GLY A 57 -3.70 -5.18 15.71
CA GLY A 57 -2.70 -4.17 15.38
C GLY A 57 -3.04 -3.36 14.13
N THR A 58 -3.50 -2.13 14.36
CA THR A 58 -3.67 -0.95 13.47
C THR A 58 -5.12 -0.47 13.53
N THR A 59 -5.58 -0.04 14.70
CA THR A 59 -6.92 0.55 14.89
C THR A 59 -7.04 1.98 14.32
N GLU A 60 -5.93 2.54 13.84
CA GLU A 60 -5.84 3.85 13.21
C GLU A 60 -4.96 3.78 11.97
N ALA A 61 -5.33 4.47 10.89
CA ALA A 61 -4.48 4.56 9.72
C ALA A 61 -3.20 5.37 10.03
N SER A 62 -2.04 4.85 9.67
CA SER A 62 -0.76 5.54 9.89
C SER A 62 -0.20 6.07 8.57
N LYS A 63 0.24 7.32 8.56
CA LYS A 63 0.85 7.97 7.39
C LYS A 63 2.34 8.14 7.60
N LYS A 64 3.14 7.69 6.63
CA LYS A 64 4.61 7.80 6.63
C LYS A 64 5.07 8.44 5.33
N ILE A 65 6.06 9.31 5.39
CA ILE A 65 6.73 9.83 4.19
C ILE A 65 8.01 9.03 4.00
N VAL A 66 8.14 8.39 2.84
CA VAL A 66 9.32 7.62 2.45
C VAL A 66 9.99 8.30 1.28
N GLU A 67 11.32 8.25 1.25
CA GLU A 67 12.13 8.78 0.17
C GLU A 67 12.69 7.62 -0.67
N LEU A 68 12.36 7.62 -1.94
CA LEU A 68 12.83 6.66 -2.93
C LEU A 68 14.18 7.11 -3.52
N PRO A 69 14.88 6.20 -4.23
CA PRO A 69 16.05 6.58 -5.00
C PRO A 69 15.77 7.78 -5.91
N LYS A 70 16.78 8.65 -6.05
CA LYS A 70 16.69 9.93 -6.79
C LYS A 70 15.87 11.03 -6.08
N GLY A 71 15.56 10.87 -4.80
CA GLY A 71 14.94 11.91 -3.96
C GLY A 71 13.43 12.06 -4.14
N VAL A 72 12.77 11.09 -4.79
CA VAL A 72 11.32 11.11 -4.97
C VAL A 72 10.66 10.71 -3.66
N LYS A 73 9.74 11.53 -3.15
CA LYS A 73 9.01 11.24 -1.91
C LYS A 73 7.66 10.60 -2.22
N LEU A 74 7.24 9.66 -1.38
CA LEU A 74 5.89 9.10 -1.36
C LEU A 74 5.30 9.20 0.04
N ALA A 75 4.01 9.44 0.14
CA ALA A 75 3.25 9.27 1.37
C ALA A 75 2.58 7.89 1.36
N ILE A 76 3.02 6.99 2.23
CA ILE A 76 2.43 5.67 2.41
C ILE A 76 1.45 5.72 3.56
N ILE A 77 0.22 5.26 3.33
CA ILE A 77 -0.82 5.21 4.35
C ILE A 77 -1.15 3.74 4.62
N ASP A 78 -0.71 3.23 5.77
CA ASP A 78 -1.03 1.87 6.22
C ASP A 78 -2.43 1.89 6.85
N MET A 79 -3.38 1.21 6.22
CA MET A 79 -4.78 1.22 6.63
C MET A 79 -5.12 0.01 7.51
N PRO A 80 -6.10 0.13 8.42
CA PRO A 80 -6.63 -1.01 9.16
C PRO A 80 -7.02 -2.17 8.24
N GLY A 81 -6.80 -3.40 8.71
CA GLY A 81 -7.22 -4.60 7.99
C GLY A 81 -8.68 -4.91 8.21
N MET A 82 -9.40 -5.21 7.13
CA MET A 82 -10.82 -5.60 7.16
C MET A 82 -10.99 -7.12 7.28
N GLY A 83 -12.17 -7.58 7.68
CA GLY A 83 -12.60 -8.98 7.57
C GLY A 83 -12.18 -9.89 8.73
N GLU A 84 -11.75 -9.33 9.86
CA GLU A 84 -11.49 -10.08 11.10
C GLU A 84 -12.71 -10.04 12.05
N ASP A 85 -13.32 -8.87 12.21
CA ASP A 85 -14.44 -8.63 13.13
C ASP A 85 -15.45 -7.65 12.49
N LEU A 86 -16.72 -8.03 12.47
CA LEU A 86 -17.77 -7.27 11.78
C LEU A 86 -18.09 -5.92 12.45
N GLU A 87 -17.94 -5.81 13.77
CA GLU A 87 -18.17 -4.54 14.49
C GLU A 87 -17.01 -3.58 14.23
N LEU A 88 -15.77 -4.08 14.30
CA LEU A 88 -14.58 -3.28 13.98
C LEU A 88 -14.55 -2.85 12.51
N ASP A 89 -14.99 -3.72 11.59
CA ASP A 89 -15.05 -3.40 10.17
C ASP A 89 -15.97 -2.20 9.86
N GLN A 90 -17.03 -1.98 10.64
CA GLN A 90 -17.88 -0.79 10.50
C GLN A 90 -17.15 0.50 10.90
N GLU A 91 -16.28 0.43 11.90
CA GLU A 91 -15.43 1.56 12.29
C GLU A 91 -14.34 1.80 11.25
N TYR A 92 -13.72 0.73 10.75
CA TYR A 92 -12.71 0.81 9.69
C TYR A 92 -13.28 1.35 8.39
N ALA A 93 -14.54 1.05 8.05
CA ALA A 93 -15.19 1.60 6.86
C ALA A 93 -15.21 3.14 6.89
N LYS A 94 -15.48 3.75 8.06
CA LYS A 94 -15.43 5.21 8.23
C LYS A 94 -14.02 5.78 8.05
N ILE A 95 -12.99 5.04 8.46
CA ILE A 95 -11.59 5.41 8.23
C ILE A 95 -11.26 5.38 6.74
N TYR A 96 -11.73 4.36 6.03
CA TYR A 96 -11.56 4.23 4.57
C TYR A 96 -12.28 5.36 3.82
N GLU A 97 -13.53 5.66 4.18
CA GLU A 97 -14.31 6.78 3.62
C GLU A 97 -13.60 8.13 3.77
N LYS A 98 -12.91 8.34 4.90
CA LYS A 98 -12.18 9.58 5.16
C LYS A 98 -10.87 9.68 4.37
N ILE A 99 -10.14 8.58 4.21
CA ILE A 99 -8.75 8.60 3.73
C ILE A 99 -8.63 8.30 2.24
N LEU A 100 -9.40 7.35 1.71
CA LEU A 100 -9.31 6.96 0.30
C LEU A 100 -9.56 8.11 -0.69
N PRO A 101 -10.40 9.12 -0.42
CA PRO A 101 -10.54 10.27 -1.31
C PRO A 101 -9.26 11.07 -1.50
N GLU A 102 -8.35 11.04 -0.51
CA GLU A 102 -7.05 11.71 -0.59
C GLU A 102 -5.96 10.86 -1.23
N ALA A 103 -6.20 9.56 -1.46
CA ALA A 103 -5.21 8.66 -2.04
C ALA A 103 -5.15 8.79 -3.56
N ASP A 104 -3.93 8.84 -4.10
CA ASP A 104 -3.71 8.83 -5.56
C ASP A 104 -3.77 7.40 -6.10
N VAL A 105 -3.22 6.46 -5.33
CA VAL A 105 -3.14 5.04 -5.65
C VAL A 105 -3.52 4.20 -4.43
N VAL A 106 -4.19 3.08 -4.69
CA VAL A 106 -4.49 2.04 -3.72
C VAL A 106 -3.65 0.80 -4.06
N LEU A 107 -2.83 0.36 -3.12
CA LEU A 107 -2.20 -0.95 -3.13
C LEU A 107 -3.06 -1.91 -2.30
N TYR A 108 -3.83 -2.76 -2.97
CA TYR A 108 -4.63 -3.80 -2.32
C TYR A 108 -3.79 -5.08 -2.20
N VAL A 109 -3.48 -5.49 -0.97
CA VAL A 109 -2.64 -6.66 -0.67
C VAL A 109 -3.50 -7.90 -0.46
N ILE A 110 -3.23 -8.94 -1.23
CA ILE A 110 -3.87 -10.26 -1.15
C ILE A 110 -2.81 -11.29 -0.76
N GLN A 111 -3.16 -12.20 0.15
CA GLN A 111 -2.30 -13.34 0.46
C GLN A 111 -2.41 -14.40 -0.64
N ALA A 112 -1.28 -14.72 -1.27
CA ALA A 112 -1.25 -15.43 -2.55
C ALA A 112 -1.73 -16.91 -2.49
N ASN A 113 -1.60 -17.56 -1.33
CA ASN A 113 -2.04 -18.96 -1.17
C ASN A 113 -3.53 -19.10 -0.77
N LEU A 114 -4.27 -18.00 -0.60
CA LEU A 114 -5.69 -18.04 -0.28
C LEU A 114 -6.53 -18.21 -1.55
N LYS A 115 -7.38 -19.25 -1.57
CA LYS A 115 -8.31 -19.51 -2.68
C LYS A 115 -9.63 -18.72 -2.55
N ALA A 116 -9.97 -18.28 -1.34
CA ALA A 116 -11.23 -17.60 -1.06
C ALA A 116 -11.05 -16.08 -1.19
N LEU A 117 -11.45 -15.53 -2.34
CA LEU A 117 -11.36 -14.09 -2.66
C LEU A 117 -12.69 -13.33 -2.46
N ARG A 118 -13.72 -13.99 -1.92
CA ARG A 118 -15.07 -13.39 -1.80
C ARG A 118 -15.03 -12.08 -1.01
N GLU A 119 -14.36 -12.08 0.14
CA GLU A 119 -14.26 -10.90 1.00
C GLU A 119 -13.42 -9.81 0.34
N ASP A 120 -12.35 -10.16 -0.38
CA ASP A 120 -11.55 -9.18 -1.12
C ASP A 120 -12.36 -8.46 -2.19
N ILE A 121 -13.19 -9.21 -2.93
CA ILE A 121 -14.12 -8.65 -3.92
C ILE A 121 -15.13 -7.72 -3.25
N VAL A 122 -15.67 -8.10 -2.09
CA VAL A 122 -16.61 -7.26 -1.34
C VAL A 122 -15.94 -5.97 -0.88
N ILE A 123 -14.74 -6.03 -0.29
CA ILE A 123 -14.02 -4.82 0.14
C ILE A 123 -13.73 -3.90 -1.06
N LEU A 124 -13.20 -4.45 -2.16
CA LEU A 124 -12.88 -3.67 -3.35
C LEU A 124 -14.12 -3.02 -3.98
N ARG A 125 -15.23 -3.76 -4.09
CA ARG A 125 -16.45 -3.26 -4.73
C ARG A 125 -17.26 -2.34 -3.81
N ASP A 126 -17.54 -2.80 -2.60
CA ASP A 126 -18.54 -2.18 -1.73
C ASP A 126 -17.94 -1.07 -0.84
N ILE A 127 -16.61 -1.04 -0.69
CA ILE A 127 -15.92 0.01 0.08
C ILE A 127 -15.06 0.86 -0.88
N VAL A 128 -14.06 0.26 -1.51
CA VAL A 128 -13.03 1.03 -2.24
C VAL A 128 -13.61 1.72 -3.47
N GLN A 129 -14.33 0.99 -4.32
CA GLN A 129 -14.95 1.53 -5.53
C GLN A 129 -16.09 2.51 -5.20
N ASN A 130 -16.85 2.27 -4.13
CA ASN A 130 -17.91 3.19 -3.69
C ASN A 130 -17.34 4.54 -3.22
N VAL A 131 -16.18 4.54 -2.55
CA VAL A 131 -15.55 5.77 -2.06
C VAL A 131 -14.76 6.49 -3.16
N MET A 132 -13.98 5.77 -3.96
CA MET A 132 -13.07 6.38 -4.95
C MET A 132 -13.66 6.49 -6.36
N GLY A 133 -14.80 5.85 -6.62
CA GLY A 133 -15.40 5.74 -7.94
C GLY A 133 -14.55 4.88 -8.87
N ASN A 134 -14.08 5.45 -9.98
CA ASN A 134 -13.31 4.72 -10.97
C ASN A 134 -11.90 4.38 -10.46
N LEU A 135 -11.58 3.08 -10.40
CA LEU A 135 -10.29 2.56 -9.94
C LEU A 135 -9.26 2.38 -11.07
N LYS A 136 -9.63 2.62 -12.34
CA LYS A 136 -8.72 2.44 -13.48
C LYS A 136 -7.53 3.40 -13.36
N GLY A 137 -6.31 2.84 -13.34
CA GLY A 137 -5.07 3.58 -13.16
C GLY A 137 -4.76 3.97 -11.71
N ARG A 138 -5.63 3.62 -10.76
CA ARG A 138 -5.46 3.91 -9.32
C ARG A 138 -5.33 2.65 -8.46
N LEU A 139 -5.72 1.48 -8.96
CA LEU A 139 -5.63 0.23 -8.22
C LEU A 139 -4.42 -0.60 -8.66
N VAL A 140 -3.62 -1.01 -7.68
CA VAL A 140 -2.54 -1.98 -7.81
C VAL A 140 -2.87 -3.16 -6.89
N ILE A 141 -2.81 -4.38 -7.42
CA ILE A 141 -2.97 -5.60 -6.61
C ILE A 141 -1.59 -6.15 -6.29
N GLY A 142 -1.28 -6.30 -5.00
CA GLY A 142 -0.06 -6.94 -4.52
C GLY A 142 -0.35 -8.35 -4.01
N LEU A 143 0.30 -9.36 -4.58
CA LEU A 143 0.27 -10.73 -4.06
C LEU A 143 1.39 -10.92 -3.04
N ASN A 144 1.05 -11.14 -1.78
CA ASN A 144 2.00 -11.30 -0.68
C ASN A 144 2.03 -12.74 -0.17
N GLN A 145 3.11 -13.10 0.55
CA GLN A 145 3.35 -14.44 1.10
C GLN A 145 3.38 -15.52 0.01
N VAL A 146 3.96 -15.20 -1.15
CA VAL A 146 4.12 -16.12 -2.29
C VAL A 146 4.96 -17.35 -1.95
N ASP A 147 5.82 -17.24 -0.93
CA ASP A 147 6.58 -18.35 -0.36
C ASP A 147 5.69 -19.50 0.16
N LYS A 148 4.42 -19.20 0.47
CA LYS A 148 3.42 -20.18 0.92
C LYS A 148 2.65 -20.85 -0.22
N ILE A 149 2.89 -20.45 -1.47
CA ILE A 149 2.34 -21.16 -2.62
C ILE A 149 3.00 -22.53 -2.68
N GLY A 150 2.17 -23.56 -2.81
CA GLY A 150 2.65 -24.94 -2.87
C GLY A 150 3.48 -25.19 -4.14
N PRO A 151 4.38 -26.19 -4.10
CA PRO A 151 4.76 -26.98 -2.92
C PRO A 151 5.63 -26.19 -1.94
N SER A 152 5.67 -26.55 -0.66
CA SER A 152 6.44 -25.84 0.39
C SER A 152 7.96 -26.05 0.28
N THR A 153 8.55 -25.68 -0.85
CA THR A 153 9.96 -25.94 -1.22
C THR A 153 10.77 -24.66 -1.43
N TRP A 154 10.32 -23.53 -0.84
CA TRP A 154 10.95 -22.21 -0.98
C TRP A 154 12.43 -22.22 -0.59
N ASN A 155 13.26 -21.56 -1.39
CA ASN A 155 14.66 -21.41 -1.07
C ASN A 155 14.86 -20.28 -0.04
N THR A 156 14.81 -20.62 1.24
CA THR A 156 14.98 -19.65 2.33
C THR A 156 16.36 -19.00 2.37
N LYS A 157 17.40 -19.68 1.90
CA LYS A 157 18.78 -19.16 1.91
C LYS A 157 18.95 -17.98 0.95
N PHE A 158 18.28 -18.03 -0.19
CA PHE A 158 18.44 -17.04 -1.26
C PHE A 158 17.15 -16.25 -1.56
N ASN A 159 16.07 -16.57 -0.84
CA ASN A 159 14.76 -15.95 -0.95
C ASN A 159 14.16 -15.95 -2.38
N TYR A 160 14.13 -17.11 -3.01
CA TYR A 160 13.53 -17.32 -4.34
C TYR A 160 12.72 -18.63 -4.40
N PRO A 161 11.73 -18.75 -5.30
CA PRO A 161 10.93 -19.97 -5.44
C PRO A 161 11.77 -21.14 -5.97
N SER A 162 11.44 -22.36 -5.55
CA SER A 162 11.95 -23.55 -6.24
C SER A 162 11.40 -23.61 -7.68
N PRO A 163 12.02 -24.38 -8.59
CA PRO A 163 11.46 -24.58 -9.93
C PRO A 163 10.01 -25.05 -9.93
N GLU A 164 9.64 -25.94 -8.99
CA GLU A 164 8.27 -26.43 -8.85
C GLU A 164 7.29 -25.37 -8.33
N GLN A 165 7.76 -24.41 -7.53
CA GLN A 165 6.94 -23.29 -7.08
C GLN A 165 6.81 -22.21 -8.15
N GLU A 166 7.86 -22.00 -8.96
CA GLU A 166 7.87 -21.04 -10.04
C GLU A 166 6.75 -21.33 -11.06
N ASP A 167 6.51 -22.62 -11.35
CA ASP A 167 5.39 -23.09 -12.18
C ASP A 167 4.00 -22.77 -11.60
N ASN A 168 3.87 -22.60 -10.27
CA ASN A 168 2.61 -22.27 -9.60
C ASN A 168 2.43 -20.77 -9.32
N ILE A 169 3.50 -19.98 -9.47
CA ILE A 169 3.50 -18.52 -9.26
C ILE A 169 3.27 -17.77 -10.59
N ASN A 170 3.84 -18.28 -11.69
CA ASN A 170 3.73 -17.71 -13.04
C ASN A 170 2.46 -18.15 -13.78
#